data_AF-A0AA39GEQ3-F1
#
_entry.id   AF-A0AA39GEQ3-F1
#
_cell.length_a   1.000
_cell.length_b   1.000
_cell.length_c   1.000
_cell.angle_alpha   90.00
_cell.angle_beta   90.00
_cell.angle_gamma   90.00
#
_symmetry.space_group_name_H-M   'P 1'
#
loop_
_entity.id
_entity.type
_entity.pdbx_description
1 polymer ?
#
loop_
_entity_poly.entity_id
_entity_poly.type
_entity_poly.pdbx_seq_one_letter_code
_entity_poly.pdbx_strand_id
1 'polypeptide(L)'
;MSALPTPLSPSSILILLVVAWGFFVALWTSVGEGRWENPNQWRVGFAIQSIPALVLGVGVFFISESPRWLLLTGRDGDAMKAFRNYHYTGSNDDWCNTEFTIMQVNIQQESKTQGMLSWADLFKTQAFKKRLFVGSFVWAAAMLSGISFVQYYQTAIYAALQYDQNQVLLISGLYGSLAPVACFASLFFFDKVGRKKILVSSASLLSLCYMVMTIIAATYPAVPGQPTNAAAQRGLIACVFAVSANYSALLGPMTWIIP
;
A
#
# COMPACT_ATOMS: atom_id res chain seq x y z
N MET A 1 6.64 28.76 -11.08
CA MET A 1 5.36 28.03 -11.11
C MET A 1 5.41 26.91 -10.07
N SER A 2 4.88 27.18 -8.87
CA SER A 2 4.65 26.15 -7.86
C SER A 2 3.56 25.23 -8.39
N ALA A 3 3.91 24.00 -8.72
CA ALA A 3 2.92 22.97 -9.04
C ALA A 3 1.92 22.91 -7.89
N LEU A 4 0.66 23.26 -8.17
CA LEU A 4 -0.45 22.97 -7.27
C LEU A 4 -0.34 21.48 -6.89
N PRO A 5 -0.55 21.12 -5.61
CA PRO A 5 -0.57 19.72 -5.23
C PRO A 5 -1.62 19.04 -6.10
N THR A 6 -1.18 18.17 -7.00
CA THR A 6 -2.10 17.41 -7.82
C THR A 6 -3.02 16.65 -6.86
N PRO A 7 -4.35 16.76 -7.01
CA PRO A 7 -5.27 15.98 -6.20
C PRO A 7 -4.89 14.52 -6.33
N LEU A 8 -5.04 13.78 -5.24
CA LEU A 8 -4.77 12.35 -5.25
C LEU A 8 -5.56 11.71 -6.39
N SER A 9 -4.87 11.01 -7.30
CA SER A 9 -5.58 10.24 -8.29
C SER A 9 -6.40 9.19 -7.55
N PRO A 10 -7.72 9.11 -7.76
CA PRO A 10 -8.57 8.11 -7.11
C PRO A 10 -8.04 6.68 -7.29
N SER A 11 -7.34 6.44 -8.40
CA SER A 11 -6.70 5.16 -8.71
C SER A 11 -5.64 4.72 -7.70
N SER A 12 -4.76 5.61 -7.23
CA SER A 12 -3.69 5.23 -6.30
C SER A 12 -4.25 4.84 -4.92
N ILE A 13 -5.33 5.49 -4.54
CA ILE A 13 -6.07 5.19 -3.32
C ILE A 13 -6.76 3.82 -3.41
N LEU A 14 -7.40 3.52 -4.55
CA LEU A 14 -8.08 2.24 -4.74
C LEU A 14 -7.10 1.06 -4.60
N ILE A 15 -5.88 1.20 -5.13
CA ILE A 15 -4.83 0.18 -5.00
C ILE A 15 -4.52 -0.09 -3.52
N LEU A 16 -4.38 0.96 -2.71
CA LEU A 16 -4.08 0.84 -1.29
C LEU A 16 -5.20 0.14 -0.52
N LEU A 17 -6.45 0.46 -0.84
CA LEU A 17 -7.60 -0.21 -0.25
C LEU A 17 -7.60 -1.70 -0.59
N VAL A 18 -7.33 -2.08 -1.85
CA VAL A 18 -7.25 -3.48 -2.27
C VAL A 18 -6.13 -4.21 -1.52
N VAL A 19 -4.96 -3.58 -1.32
CA VAL A 19 -3.87 -4.15 -0.53
C VAL A 19 -4.27 -4.35 0.94
N ALA A 20 -4.93 -3.36 1.55
CA ALA A 20 -5.40 -3.44 2.93
C ALA A 20 -6.45 -4.55 3.12
N TRP A 21 -7.37 -4.70 2.17
CA TRP A 21 -8.34 -5.80 2.14
C TRP A 21 -7.67 -7.17 1.96
N GLY A 22 -6.65 -7.26 1.10
CA GLY A 22 -5.87 -8.49 0.94
C GLY A 22 -5.20 -8.90 2.26
N PHE A 23 -4.63 -7.95 2.99
CA PHE A 23 -4.03 -8.20 4.30
C PHE A 23 -5.06 -8.63 5.36
N PHE A 24 -6.24 -8.00 5.37
CA PHE A 24 -7.37 -8.40 6.21
C PHE A 24 -7.78 -9.86 5.95
N VAL A 25 -8.03 -10.22 4.69
CA VAL A 25 -8.45 -11.58 4.31
C VAL A 25 -7.38 -12.60 4.67
N ALA A 26 -6.10 -12.28 4.42
CA ALA A 26 -4.99 -13.17 4.75
C ALA A 26 -4.93 -13.50 6.25
N LEU A 27 -4.97 -12.49 7.12
CA LEU A 27 -4.87 -12.71 8.56
C LEU A 27 -6.09 -13.42 9.13
N TRP A 28 -7.30 -13.11 8.66
CA TRP A 28 -8.51 -13.83 9.09
C TRP A 28 -8.55 -15.27 8.59
N THR A 29 -7.98 -15.54 7.41
CA THR A 29 -7.80 -16.91 6.92
C THR A 29 -6.87 -17.68 7.85
N SER A 30 -5.75 -17.08 8.27
CA SER A 30 -4.84 -17.69 9.25
C SER A 30 -5.51 -17.99 10.60
N VAL A 31 -6.45 -17.14 11.05
CA VAL A 31 -7.27 -17.42 12.26
C VAL A 31 -8.17 -18.64 12.04
N GLY A 32 -8.78 -18.77 10.86
CA GLY A 32 -9.61 -19.92 10.50
C GLY A 32 -8.81 -21.22 10.43
N GLU A 33 -7.62 -21.18 9.84
CA GLU A 33 -6.71 -22.32 9.73
C GLU A 33 -6.29 -22.86 11.10
N GLY A 34 -5.89 -21.97 12.01
CA GLY A 34 -5.39 -22.39 13.33
C GLY A 34 -6.44 -23.01 14.26
N ARG A 35 -7.73 -23.01 13.88
CA ARG A 35 -8.81 -23.70 14.61
C ARG A 35 -9.09 -25.10 14.10
N TRP A 36 -8.61 -25.41 12.91
CA TRP A 36 -8.73 -26.75 12.36
C TRP A 36 -7.62 -27.60 13.03
N GLU A 37 -7.77 -28.92 13.12
CA GLU A 37 -6.68 -29.85 13.50
C GLU A 37 -6.34 -30.82 12.34
N ASN A 38 -5.53 -30.39 11.39
CA ASN A 38 -5.15 -31.08 10.17
C ASN A 38 -3.78 -30.55 9.68
N PRO A 39 -2.79 -31.41 9.47
CA PRO A 39 -1.45 -31.02 9.01
C PRO A 39 -1.40 -30.20 7.71
N ASN A 40 -2.46 -30.26 6.88
CA ASN A 40 -2.52 -29.62 5.57
C ASN A 40 -3.26 -28.27 5.52
N GLN A 41 -3.60 -27.67 6.67
CA GLN A 41 -4.37 -26.42 6.72
C GLN A 41 -3.75 -25.25 6.02
N TRP A 42 -2.42 -25.10 6.12
CA TRP A 42 -1.68 -23.99 5.52
C TRP A 42 -1.89 -23.89 4.01
N ARG A 43 -2.32 -24.97 3.36
CA ARG A 43 -2.64 -24.99 1.92
C ARG A 43 -3.90 -24.19 1.60
N VAL A 44 -4.83 -24.07 2.55
CA VAL A 44 -6.10 -23.32 2.39
C VAL A 44 -5.80 -21.85 2.11
N GLY A 45 -4.85 -21.25 2.81
CA GLY A 45 -4.44 -19.86 2.63
C GLY A 45 -3.83 -19.61 1.25
N PHE A 46 -3.06 -20.55 0.72
CA PHE A 46 -2.56 -20.48 -0.66
C PHE A 46 -3.69 -20.68 -1.69
N ALA A 47 -4.64 -21.57 -1.42
CA ALA A 47 -5.79 -21.80 -2.29
C ALA A 47 -6.68 -20.53 -2.37
N ILE A 48 -6.94 -19.86 -1.25
CA ILE A 48 -7.71 -18.63 -1.21
C ILE A 48 -7.00 -17.49 -1.96
N GLN A 49 -5.67 -17.36 -1.81
CA GLN A 49 -4.88 -16.38 -2.56
C GLN A 49 -4.86 -16.64 -4.08
N SER A 50 -5.06 -17.90 -4.49
CA SER A 50 -5.12 -18.26 -5.91
C SER A 50 -6.40 -17.74 -6.58
N ILE A 51 -7.49 -17.52 -5.83
CA ILE A 51 -8.77 -17.02 -6.35
C ILE A 51 -8.62 -15.63 -7.01
N PRO A 52 -8.14 -14.57 -6.31
CA PRO A 52 -7.98 -13.26 -6.93
C PRO A 52 -6.94 -13.27 -8.06
N ALA A 53 -5.90 -14.12 -7.98
CA ALA A 53 -4.93 -14.28 -9.07
C ALA A 53 -5.57 -14.85 -10.34
N LEU A 54 -6.45 -15.85 -10.22
CA LEU A 54 -7.21 -16.39 -11.35
C LEU A 54 -8.21 -15.37 -11.90
N VAL A 55 -8.92 -14.65 -11.03
CA VAL A 55 -9.84 -13.59 -11.44
C VAL A 55 -9.10 -12.50 -12.23
N LEU A 56 -7.93 -12.07 -11.77
CA LEU A 56 -7.09 -11.13 -12.51
C LEU A 56 -6.58 -11.73 -13.83
N GLY A 57 -6.09 -12.98 -13.82
CA GLY A 57 -5.61 -13.66 -15.01
C GLY A 57 -6.68 -13.79 -16.10
N VAL A 58 -7.91 -14.14 -15.72
CA VAL A 58 -9.06 -14.18 -16.62
C VAL A 58 -9.48 -12.76 -17.02
N GLY A 59 -9.48 -11.81 -16.07
CA GLY A 59 -9.86 -10.42 -16.28
C GLY A 59 -9.00 -9.69 -17.31
N VAL A 60 -7.70 -10.00 -17.39
CA VAL A 60 -6.79 -9.41 -18.38
C VAL A 60 -7.24 -9.66 -19.82
N PHE A 61 -7.90 -10.79 -20.12
CA PHE A 61 -8.41 -11.05 -21.47
C PHE A 61 -9.59 -10.16 -21.88
N PHE A 62 -10.28 -9.53 -20.91
CA PHE A 62 -11.41 -8.63 -21.16
C PHE A 62 -11.02 -7.15 -21.15
N ILE A 63 -9.84 -6.81 -20.65
CA ILE A 63 -9.35 -5.44 -20.55
C ILE A 63 -8.69 -5.06 -21.87
N SER A 64 -9.14 -3.95 -22.49
CA SER A 64 -8.48 -3.40 -23.68
C SER A 64 -7.09 -2.86 -23.31
N GLU A 65 -6.10 -3.08 -24.17
CA GLU A 65 -4.74 -2.57 -24.00
C GLU A 65 -4.73 -1.03 -23.77
N SER A 66 -3.71 -0.55 -23.05
CA SER A 66 -3.58 0.89 -22.76
C SER A 66 -3.50 1.71 -24.06
N PRO A 67 -4.40 2.68 -24.29
CA PRO A 67 -4.39 3.52 -25.49
C PRO A 67 -3.05 4.24 -25.71
N ARG A 68 -2.40 4.64 -24.61
CA ARG A 68 -1.07 5.28 -24.65
C ARG A 68 0.02 4.35 -25.18
N TRP A 69 0.00 3.08 -24.76
CA TRP A 69 0.97 2.09 -25.25
C TRP A 69 0.74 1.77 -26.74
N LEU A 70 -0.53 1.63 -27.15
CA LEU A 70 -0.89 1.41 -28.55
C LEU A 70 -0.40 2.55 -29.46
N LEU A 71 -0.58 3.81 -29.05
CA LEU A 71 -0.05 4.98 -29.75
C LEU A 71 1.49 4.97 -29.84
N LEU A 72 2.19 4.57 -28.78
CA LEU A 72 3.65 4.45 -28.77
C LEU A 72 4.16 3.37 -29.76
N THR A 73 3.37 2.32 -29.98
CA THR A 73 3.67 1.27 -30.97
C THR A 73 3.22 1.59 -32.39
N GLY A 74 2.60 2.75 -32.62
CA GLY A 74 2.08 3.16 -33.93
C GLY A 74 0.76 2.50 -34.34
N ARG A 75 0.03 1.88 -33.40
CA ARG A 75 -1.28 1.24 -33.63
C ARG A 75 -2.43 2.21 -33.35
N ASP A 76 -2.48 3.31 -34.08
CA ASP A 76 -3.41 4.42 -33.83
C ASP A 76 -4.89 4.00 -33.91
N GLY A 77 -5.25 3.15 -34.87
CA GLY A 77 -6.63 2.66 -35.03
C GLY A 77 -7.11 1.80 -33.86
N ASP A 78 -6.24 0.97 -33.29
CA ASP A 78 -6.57 0.16 -32.12
C ASP A 78 -6.58 1.02 -30.84
N ALA A 79 -5.69 2.01 -30.76
CA ALA A 79 -5.68 2.97 -29.66
C ALA A 79 -7.01 3.74 -29.57
N MET A 80 -7.56 4.17 -30.71
CA MET A 80 -8.83 4.88 -30.76
C MET A 80 -10.00 3.99 -30.32
N LYS A 81 -10.01 2.72 -30.75
CA LYS A 81 -11.01 1.74 -30.29
C LYS A 81 -10.92 1.53 -28.78
N ALA A 82 -9.72 1.31 -28.25
CA ALA A 82 -9.51 1.13 -26.82
C ALA A 82 -9.92 2.39 -26.02
N PHE A 83 -9.59 3.59 -26.52
CA PHE A 83 -9.99 4.85 -25.88
C PHE A 83 -11.52 5.02 -25.86
N ARG A 84 -12.18 4.75 -26.98
CA ARG A 84 -13.65 4.81 -27.08
C ARG A 84 -14.31 3.77 -26.17
N ASN A 85 -13.77 2.55 -26.05
CA ASN A 85 -14.31 1.54 -25.14
C ASN A 85 -14.42 2.02 -23.68
N TYR A 86 -13.47 2.84 -23.22
CA TYR A 86 -13.46 3.33 -21.83
C TYR A 86 -14.23 4.64 -21.62
N HIS A 87 -14.30 5.51 -22.63
CA HIS A 87 -14.78 6.88 -22.46
C HIS A 87 -16.03 7.24 -23.28
N TYR A 88 -16.46 6.38 -24.20
CA TYR A 88 -17.64 6.66 -25.03
C TYR A 88 -18.93 6.41 -24.25
N THR A 89 -19.76 7.44 -24.15
CA THR A 89 -21.05 7.42 -23.42
C THR A 89 -22.24 7.40 -24.38
N GLY A 90 -22.02 7.19 -25.69
CA GLY A 90 -23.08 7.13 -26.71
C GLY A 90 -23.37 8.46 -27.42
N SER A 91 -22.97 9.59 -26.85
CA SER A 91 -23.26 10.92 -27.41
C SER A 91 -22.08 11.89 -27.44
N ASN A 92 -20.88 11.43 -27.06
CA ASN A 92 -19.69 12.27 -26.86
C ASN A 92 -18.58 12.04 -27.90
N ASP A 93 -18.96 11.77 -29.16
CA ASP A 93 -18.01 11.45 -30.23
C ASP A 93 -16.98 12.55 -30.45
N ASP A 94 -17.42 13.80 -30.53
CA ASP A 94 -16.54 14.96 -30.76
C ASP A 94 -15.55 15.16 -29.62
N TRP A 95 -15.98 14.94 -28.37
CA TRP A 95 -15.10 15.02 -27.22
C TRP A 95 -14.08 13.88 -27.24
N CYS A 96 -14.49 12.65 -27.56
CA CYS A 96 -13.56 11.52 -27.67
C CYS A 96 -12.50 11.75 -28.75
N ASN A 97 -12.90 12.25 -29.92
CA ASN A 97 -11.99 12.58 -31.01
C ASN A 97 -10.99 13.68 -30.62
N THR A 98 -11.48 14.72 -29.94
CA THR A 98 -10.66 15.85 -29.49
C THR A 98 -9.63 15.40 -28.44
N GLU A 99 -10.07 14.68 -27.41
CA GLU A 99 -9.20 14.21 -26.33
C GLU A 99 -8.17 13.19 -26.83
N PHE A 100 -8.57 12.30 -27.73
CA PHE A 100 -7.64 11.37 -28.38
C PHE A 100 -6.58 12.10 -29.20
N THR A 101 -6.97 13.14 -29.95
CA THR A 101 -6.02 13.98 -30.71
C THR A 101 -5.04 14.69 -29.78
N ILE A 102 -5.52 15.23 -28.65
CA ILE A 102 -4.66 15.84 -27.62
C ILE A 102 -3.65 14.81 -27.08
N MET A 103 -4.11 13.59 -26.77
CA MET A 103 -3.24 12.51 -26.32
C MET A 103 -2.17 12.17 -27.37
N GLN A 104 -2.54 12.06 -28.64
CA GLN A 104 -1.62 11.75 -29.73
C GLN A 104 -0.54 12.85 -29.89
N VAL A 105 -0.94 14.12 -29.85
CA VAL A 105 0.00 15.26 -29.92
C VAL A 105 0.96 15.26 -28.73
N ASN A 106 0.46 15.04 -27.51
CA ASN A 106 1.30 14.98 -26.31
C ASN A 106 2.35 13.85 -26.39
N ILE A 107 1.94 12.67 -26.84
CA ILE A 107 2.85 11.52 -26.98
C ILE A 107 3.90 11.77 -28.06
N GLN A 108 3.51 12.38 -29.19
CA GLN A 108 4.46 12.74 -30.25
C GLN A 108 5.45 13.81 -29.77
N GLN A 109 5.00 14.79 -28.98
CA GLN A 109 5.87 15.79 -28.38
C GLN A 109 6.83 15.17 -27.36
N GLU A 110 6.34 14.26 -26.50
CA GLU A 110 7.18 13.52 -25.55
C GLU A 110 8.23 12.68 -26.28
N SER A 111 7.83 11.91 -27.30
CA SER A 111 8.73 11.06 -28.09
C SER A 111 9.83 11.88 -28.78
N LYS A 112 9.47 13.03 -29.38
CA LYS A 112 10.43 13.95 -30.02
C LYS A 112 11.35 14.67 -29.03
N THR A 113 10.85 14.99 -27.84
CA THR A 113 11.60 15.82 -26.85
C THR A 113 12.47 14.97 -25.93
N GLN A 114 12.00 13.77 -25.55
CA GLN A 114 12.63 12.95 -24.51
C GLN A 114 13.47 11.80 -25.06
N GLY A 115 13.29 11.40 -26.33
CA GLY A 115 13.97 10.22 -26.89
C GLY A 115 13.74 8.96 -26.05
N MET A 116 14.51 7.90 -26.29
CA MET A 116 14.60 6.80 -25.33
C MET A 116 15.41 7.28 -24.12
N LEU A 117 14.70 7.71 -23.06
CA LEU A 117 15.33 8.05 -21.78
C LEU A 117 16.16 6.86 -21.29
N SER A 118 17.46 7.10 -21.12
CA SER A 118 18.39 6.13 -20.54
C SER A 118 18.39 6.25 -19.02
N TRP A 119 18.71 5.16 -18.32
CA TRP A 119 18.92 5.18 -16.86
C TRP A 119 19.95 6.25 -16.43
N ALA A 120 20.89 6.60 -17.31
CA ALA A 120 21.86 7.68 -17.06
C ALA A 120 21.22 9.08 -17.02
N ASP A 121 20.09 9.31 -17.68
CA ASP A 121 19.41 10.61 -17.74
C ASP A 121 18.82 11.03 -16.39
N LEU A 122 18.50 10.06 -15.53
CA LEU A 122 18.08 10.29 -14.14
C LEU A 122 19.13 11.08 -13.34
N PHE A 123 20.41 10.95 -13.71
CA PHE A 123 21.53 11.63 -13.06
C PHE A 123 22.03 12.86 -13.81
N LYS A 124 21.40 13.27 -14.92
CA LYS A 124 21.85 14.44 -15.69
C LYS A 124 21.31 15.75 -15.11
N THR A 125 20.03 15.79 -14.77
CA THR A 125 19.36 17.03 -14.32
C THR A 125 19.17 17.05 -12.81
N GLN A 126 19.41 18.20 -12.16
CA GLN A 126 19.21 18.37 -10.71
C GLN A 126 17.76 18.07 -10.28
N ALA A 127 16.78 18.34 -11.15
CA ALA A 127 15.39 17.99 -10.92
C ALA A 127 15.17 16.47 -10.83
N PHE A 128 15.76 15.68 -11.73
CA PHE A 128 15.65 14.22 -11.71
C PHE A 128 16.42 13.60 -10.53
N LYS A 129 17.63 14.11 -10.23
CA LYS A 129 18.36 13.69 -9.01
C LYS A 129 17.54 13.91 -7.75
N LYS A 130 16.90 15.07 -7.62
CA LYS A 130 16.06 15.38 -6.46
C LYS A 130 14.85 14.45 -6.37
N ARG A 131 14.18 14.16 -7.50
CA ARG A 131 13.06 13.20 -7.54
C ARG A 131 13.51 11.80 -7.17
N LEU A 132 14.58 11.30 -7.78
CA LEU A 132 15.16 9.99 -7.50
C LEU A 132 15.54 9.85 -6.03
N PHE A 133 16.22 10.85 -5.47
CA PHE A 133 16.62 10.86 -4.07
C PHE A 133 15.41 10.86 -3.14
N VAL A 134 14.42 11.72 -3.39
CA VAL A 134 13.21 11.80 -2.55
C VAL A 134 12.39 10.51 -2.63
N GLY A 135 12.13 9.98 -3.83
CA GLY A 135 11.39 8.73 -4.01
C GLY A 135 12.08 7.55 -3.35
N SER A 136 13.39 7.40 -3.58
CA SER A 136 14.19 6.32 -2.95
C SER A 136 14.24 6.46 -1.44
N PHE A 137 14.41 7.69 -0.92
CA PHE A 137 14.44 7.95 0.51
C PHE A 137 13.11 7.67 1.19
N VAL A 138 11.99 8.05 0.57
CA VAL A 138 10.64 7.78 1.10
C VAL A 138 10.38 6.27 1.18
N TRP A 139 10.76 5.52 0.15
CA TRP A 139 10.65 4.06 0.16
C TRP A 139 11.57 3.42 1.20
N ALA A 140 12.82 3.87 1.28
CA ALA A 140 13.76 3.39 2.29
C ALA A 140 13.25 3.69 3.71
N ALA A 141 12.76 4.91 3.97
CA ALA A 141 12.19 5.29 5.25
C ALA A 141 10.93 4.47 5.60
N ALA A 142 10.11 4.12 4.60
CA ALA A 142 8.95 3.27 4.81
C ALA A 142 9.31 1.83 5.17
N MET A 143 10.36 1.25 4.57
CA MET A 143 10.85 -0.07 4.96
C MET A 143 11.57 -0.04 6.32
N LEU A 144 12.38 1.01 6.57
CA LEU A 144 13.07 1.25 7.84
C LEU A 144 12.12 1.61 8.99
N SER A 145 10.86 1.92 8.70
CA SER A 145 9.82 2.14 9.71
C SER A 145 9.55 0.91 10.59
N GLY A 146 10.08 -0.26 10.23
CA GLY A 146 9.92 -1.50 10.98
C GLY A 146 8.57 -2.19 10.77
N ILE A 147 7.72 -1.68 9.88
CA ILE A 147 6.40 -2.28 9.62
C ILE A 147 6.50 -3.74 9.19
N SER A 148 7.48 -4.08 8.34
CA SER A 148 7.68 -5.44 7.86
C SER A 148 8.06 -6.37 9.01
N PHE A 149 8.91 -5.91 9.92
CA PHE A 149 9.27 -6.68 11.11
C PHE A 149 8.05 -6.97 11.98
N VAL A 150 7.24 -5.95 12.30
CA VAL A 150 6.02 -6.13 13.08
C VAL A 150 5.06 -7.10 12.37
N GLN A 151 4.91 -6.97 11.05
CA GLN A 151 3.99 -7.80 10.26
C GLN A 151 4.37 -9.28 10.29
N TYR A 152 5.66 -9.61 10.17
CA TYR A 152 6.15 -10.99 10.17
C TYR A 152 6.24 -11.59 11.58
N TYR A 153 6.63 -10.80 12.57
CA TYR A 153 6.92 -11.30 13.92
C TYR A 153 5.82 -11.00 14.94
N GLN A 154 4.69 -10.38 14.57
CA GLN A 154 3.58 -10.09 15.50
C GLN A 154 3.13 -11.33 16.29
N THR A 155 2.98 -12.49 15.65
CA THR A 155 2.53 -13.72 16.31
C THR A 155 3.58 -14.25 17.28
N ALA A 156 4.86 -14.17 16.91
CA ALA A 156 5.98 -14.51 17.79
C ALA A 156 6.07 -13.56 18.98
N ILE A 157 5.84 -12.25 18.78
CA ILE A 157 5.80 -11.24 19.84
C ILE A 157 4.66 -11.57 20.82
N TYR A 158 3.46 -11.86 20.32
CA TYR A 158 2.31 -12.20 21.19
C TYR A 158 2.51 -13.53 21.91
N ALA A 159 3.12 -14.53 21.28
CA ALA A 159 3.47 -15.79 21.91
C ALA A 159 4.54 -15.61 23.03
N ALA A 160 5.53 -14.75 22.81
CA ALA A 160 6.52 -14.40 23.84
C ALA A 160 5.89 -13.72 25.07
N LEU A 161 4.73 -13.08 24.91
CA LEU A 161 3.93 -12.53 26.01
C LEU A 161 3.07 -13.58 26.73
N GLN A 162 3.25 -14.87 26.48
CA GLN A 162 2.51 -15.97 27.11
C GLN A 162 0.99 -15.95 26.84
N TYR A 163 0.55 -15.38 25.71
CA TYR A 163 -0.82 -15.58 25.25
C TYR A 163 -1.02 -16.98 24.70
N ASP A 164 -2.22 -17.54 24.90
CA ASP A 164 -2.58 -18.82 24.29
C ASP A 164 -2.59 -18.74 22.76
N GLN A 165 -2.35 -19.85 22.08
CA GLN A 165 -2.29 -19.92 20.62
C GLN A 165 -3.56 -19.35 19.97
N ASN A 166 -4.75 -19.67 20.53
CA ASN A 166 -6.00 -19.13 20.01
C ASN A 166 -6.11 -17.62 20.18
N GLN A 167 -5.58 -17.08 21.29
CA GLN A 167 -5.57 -15.65 21.55
C GLN A 167 -4.59 -14.92 20.62
N VAL A 168 -3.40 -15.47 20.40
CA VAL A 168 -2.39 -14.93 19.47
C VAL A 168 -2.97 -14.78 18.07
N LEU A 169 -3.66 -15.81 17.58
CA LEU A 169 -4.30 -15.79 16.26
C LEU A 169 -5.41 -14.73 16.20
N LEU A 170 -6.30 -14.68 17.19
CA LEU A 170 -7.37 -13.68 17.26
C LEU A 170 -6.83 -12.24 17.28
N ILE A 171 -5.78 -11.98 18.06
CA ILE A 171 -5.12 -10.66 18.10
C ILE A 171 -4.54 -10.31 16.73
N SER A 172 -3.94 -11.28 16.03
CA SER A 172 -3.43 -11.06 14.66
C SER A 172 -4.57 -10.77 13.66
N GLY A 173 -5.70 -11.46 13.73
CA GLY A 173 -6.88 -11.13 12.92
C GLY A 173 -7.42 -9.71 13.17
N LEU A 174 -7.47 -9.30 14.45
CA LEU A 174 -7.83 -7.92 14.83
C LEU A 174 -6.82 -6.90 14.31
N TYR A 175 -5.52 -7.21 14.35
CA TYR A 175 -4.46 -6.38 13.77
C TYR A 175 -4.69 -6.17 12.26
N GLY A 176 -5.07 -7.23 11.53
CA GLY A 176 -5.40 -7.15 10.11
C GLY A 176 -6.65 -6.33 9.80
N SER A 177 -7.59 -6.26 10.73
CA SER A 177 -8.83 -5.46 10.62
C SER A 177 -8.58 -3.96 10.74
N LEU A 178 -7.49 -3.57 11.40
CA LEU A 178 -7.14 -2.16 11.58
C LEU A 178 -6.65 -1.52 10.28
N ALA A 179 -5.96 -2.27 9.42
CA ALA A 179 -5.41 -1.79 8.16
C ALA A 179 -6.48 -1.18 7.21
N PRO A 180 -7.58 -1.87 6.86
CA PRO A 180 -8.60 -1.30 5.97
C PRO A 180 -9.33 -0.12 6.62
N VAL A 181 -9.60 -0.15 7.93
CA VAL A 181 -10.25 0.95 8.65
C VAL A 181 -9.37 2.20 8.66
N ALA A 182 -8.08 2.04 8.97
CA ALA A 182 -7.11 3.13 8.96
C ALA A 182 -6.88 3.69 7.54
N CYS A 183 -6.83 2.83 6.53
CA CYS A 183 -6.73 3.23 5.13
C CYS A 183 -7.98 3.99 4.68
N PHE A 184 -9.17 3.56 5.07
CA PHE A 184 -10.40 4.28 4.77
C PHE A 184 -10.47 5.64 5.49
N ALA A 185 -10.02 5.71 6.74
CA ALA A 185 -9.93 6.98 7.48
C ALA A 185 -8.97 7.96 6.81
N SER A 186 -7.87 7.47 6.20
CA SER A 186 -6.88 8.30 5.50
C SER A 186 -7.50 9.15 4.39
N LEU A 187 -8.54 8.63 3.72
CA LEU A 187 -9.22 9.29 2.60
C LEU A 187 -9.71 10.70 2.96
N PHE A 188 -10.21 10.88 4.18
CA PHE A 188 -10.81 12.15 4.61
C PHE A 188 -9.80 13.21 5.03
N PHE A 189 -8.61 12.78 5.46
CA PHE A 189 -7.59 13.68 6.03
C PHE A 189 -6.49 14.04 5.03
N PHE A 190 -6.20 13.15 4.07
CA PHE A 190 -5.09 13.33 3.13
C PHE A 190 -5.22 14.55 2.24
N ASP A 191 -6.43 14.88 1.79
CA ASP A 191 -6.67 16.04 0.93
C ASP A 191 -6.55 17.37 1.68
N LYS A 192 -6.68 17.35 3.02
CA LYS A 192 -6.67 18.56 3.86
C LYS A 192 -5.30 18.85 4.46
N VAL A 193 -4.48 17.83 4.70
CA VAL A 193 -3.20 17.95 5.39
C VAL A 193 -2.04 17.86 4.39
N GLY A 194 -1.15 18.85 4.40
CA GLY A 194 -0.01 18.87 3.49
C GLY A 194 0.90 17.63 3.64
N ARG A 195 1.30 17.06 2.49
CA ARG A 195 2.15 15.85 2.36
C ARG A 195 3.36 15.78 3.30
N LYS A 196 4.15 16.86 3.39
CA LYS A 196 5.33 16.91 4.27
C LYS A 196 4.96 16.77 5.75
N LYS A 197 3.85 17.38 6.17
CA LYS A 197 3.39 17.33 7.56
C LYS A 197 2.98 15.92 7.94
N ILE A 198 2.25 15.23 7.05
CA ILE A 198 1.84 13.82 7.23
C ILE A 198 3.04 12.90 7.45
N LEU A 199 4.08 13.02 6.62
CA LEU A 199 5.29 12.19 6.74
C LEU A 199 6.01 12.41 8.06
N VAL A 200 6.21 13.68 8.45
CA VAL A 200 6.90 14.00 9.72
C VAL A 200 6.06 13.57 10.92
N SER A 201 4.76 13.86 10.93
CA SER A 201 3.88 13.46 12.04
C SER A 201 3.81 11.95 12.19
N SER A 202 3.74 11.22 11.08
CA SER A 202 3.72 9.75 11.11
C SER A 202 5.03 9.19 11.65
N ALA A 203 6.18 9.69 11.18
CA ALA A 203 7.49 9.27 11.66
C ALA A 203 7.68 9.56 13.16
N SER A 204 7.26 10.74 13.64
CA SER A 204 7.31 11.09 15.07
C SER A 204 6.43 10.17 15.91
N LEU A 205 5.21 9.88 15.45
CA LEU A 205 4.30 8.98 16.15
C LEU A 205 4.81 7.53 16.16
N LEU A 206 5.39 7.05 15.05
CA LEU A 206 6.04 5.74 15.00
C LEU A 206 7.20 5.67 15.99
N SER A 207 8.09 6.67 16.00
CA SER A 207 9.22 6.74 16.92
C SER A 207 8.77 6.71 18.37
N LEU A 208 7.69 7.42 18.71
CA LEU A 208 7.10 7.42 20.05
C LEU A 208 6.56 6.03 20.40
N CYS A 209 5.79 5.40 19.52
CA CYS A 209 5.26 4.06 19.74
C CYS A 209 6.37 3.02 19.95
N TYR A 210 7.43 3.04 19.12
CA TYR A 210 8.57 2.13 19.30
C TYR A 210 9.32 2.38 20.60
N MET A 211 9.51 3.65 20.99
CA MET A 211 10.13 3.98 22.27
C MET A 211 9.31 3.46 23.45
N VAL A 212 7.99 3.60 23.42
CA VAL A 212 7.12 3.04 24.47
C VAL A 212 7.20 1.52 24.48
N MET A 213 7.19 0.86 23.32
CA MET A 213 7.34 -0.60 23.23
C MET A 213 8.67 -1.09 23.81
N THR A 214 9.79 -0.42 23.50
CA THR A 214 11.10 -0.82 24.04
C THR A 214 11.21 -0.60 25.54
N ILE A 215 10.65 0.49 26.07
CA ILE A 215 10.60 0.74 27.52
C ILE A 215 9.78 -0.35 28.22
N ILE A 216 8.59 -0.68 27.70
CA ILE A 216 7.75 -1.73 28.29
C ILE A 216 8.47 -3.09 28.24
N ALA A 217 9.07 -3.44 27.10
CA ALA A 217 9.81 -4.69 26.94
C ALA A 217 11.04 -4.78 27.89
N ALA A 218 11.72 -3.67 28.17
CA ALA A 218 12.87 -3.62 29.07
C ALA A 218 12.48 -3.65 30.56
N THR A 219 11.38 -2.99 30.93
CA THR A 219 10.91 -2.88 32.33
C THR A 219 10.12 -4.09 32.79
N TYR A 220 9.38 -4.74 31.88
CA TYR A 220 8.57 -5.92 32.15
C TYR A 220 8.92 -7.04 31.17
N PRO A 221 10.13 -7.63 31.26
CA PRO A 221 10.50 -8.75 30.42
C PRO A 221 9.55 -9.93 30.70
N ALA A 222 8.91 -10.44 29.65
CA ALA A 222 8.07 -11.63 29.75
C ALA A 222 8.97 -12.87 29.82
N VAL A 223 9.35 -13.27 31.04
CA VAL A 223 10.12 -14.50 31.28
C VAL A 223 9.15 -15.67 31.41
N PRO A 224 9.32 -16.77 30.64
CA PRO A 224 8.54 -18.00 30.79
C PRO A 224 8.48 -18.46 32.26
N GLY A 225 7.27 -18.57 32.83
CA GLY A 225 7.05 -19.09 34.19
C GLY A 225 7.04 -18.06 35.34
N GLN A 226 7.20 -16.76 35.07
CA GLN A 226 7.03 -15.69 36.06
C GLN A 226 5.71 -14.94 35.85
N PRO A 227 5.07 -14.41 36.92
CA PRO A 227 3.86 -13.61 36.77
C PRO A 227 4.17 -12.34 35.97
N THR A 228 3.55 -12.23 34.80
CA THR A 228 3.67 -11.09 33.91
C THR A 228 2.65 -10.01 34.28
N ASN A 229 3.03 -8.75 34.11
CA ASN A 229 2.12 -7.64 34.32
C ASN A 229 1.16 -7.54 33.11
N ALA A 230 -0.06 -8.05 33.28
CA ALA A 230 -1.08 -8.07 32.22
C ALA A 230 -1.38 -6.67 31.63
N ALA A 231 -1.27 -5.61 32.44
CA ALA A 231 -1.45 -4.23 31.96
C ALA A 231 -0.33 -3.80 31.01
N ALA A 232 0.91 -4.17 31.32
CA ALA A 232 2.07 -3.88 30.48
C ALA A 232 1.98 -4.62 29.12
N GLN A 233 1.54 -5.88 29.13
CA GLN A 233 1.36 -6.67 27.92
C GLN A 233 0.26 -6.10 27.01
N ARG A 234 -0.88 -5.70 27.59
CA ARG A 234 -1.95 -5.02 26.84
C ARG A 234 -1.48 -3.68 26.27
N GLY A 235 -0.67 -2.94 27.02
CA GLY A 235 -0.02 -1.71 26.56
C GLY A 235 0.88 -1.94 25.34
N LEU A 236 1.69 -3.00 25.36
CA LEU A 236 2.54 -3.36 24.22
C LEU A 236 1.72 -3.71 22.98
N ILE A 237 0.66 -4.51 23.13
CA ILE A 237 -0.25 -4.84 22.02
C ILE A 237 -0.92 -3.57 21.48
N ALA A 238 -1.39 -2.68 22.36
CA ALA A 238 -1.97 -1.41 21.94
C ALA A 238 -0.99 -0.55 21.14
N CYS A 239 0.30 -0.52 21.53
CA CYS A 239 1.33 0.17 20.75
C CYS A 239 1.59 -0.48 19.39
N VAL A 240 1.58 -1.82 19.29
CA VAL A 240 1.69 -2.54 18.00
C VAL A 240 0.52 -2.18 17.07
N PHE A 241 -0.70 -2.11 17.62
CA PHE A 241 -1.88 -1.68 16.87
C PHE A 241 -1.76 -0.21 16.45
N ALA A 242 -1.27 0.67 17.33
CA ALA A 242 -1.05 2.07 17.00
C ALA A 242 0.00 2.24 15.88
N VAL A 243 1.06 1.43 15.86
CA VAL A 243 2.04 1.38 14.75
C VAL A 243 1.36 1.01 13.44
N SER A 244 0.55 -0.04 13.44
CA SER A 244 -0.19 -0.49 12.25
C SER A 244 -1.19 0.54 11.74
N ALA A 245 -1.98 1.14 12.64
CA ALA A 245 -2.92 2.21 12.28
C ALA A 245 -2.19 3.43 11.70
N ASN A 246 -1.11 3.88 12.35
CA ASN A 246 -0.33 5.02 11.89
C ASN A 246 0.31 4.74 10.53
N TYR A 247 0.91 3.56 10.34
CA TYR A 247 1.48 3.18 9.05
C TYR A 247 0.40 3.10 7.97
N SER A 248 -0.70 2.38 8.22
CA SER A 248 -1.76 2.16 7.24
C SER A 248 -2.53 3.44 6.90
N ALA A 249 -2.72 4.33 7.88
CA ALA A 249 -3.38 5.60 7.66
C ALA A 249 -2.45 6.62 6.99
N LEU A 250 -1.20 6.78 7.45
CA LEU A 250 -0.39 7.96 7.11
C LEU A 250 0.81 7.63 6.22
N LEU A 251 1.65 6.66 6.61
CA LEU A 251 2.94 6.44 5.93
C LEU A 251 2.80 5.59 4.67
N GLY A 252 1.97 4.55 4.73
CA GLY A 252 1.68 3.62 3.64
C GLY A 252 1.22 4.35 2.38
N PRO A 253 0.12 5.12 2.42
CA PRO A 253 -0.36 5.83 1.23
C PRO A 253 0.69 6.76 0.63
N MET A 254 1.42 7.49 1.48
CA MET A 254 2.41 8.49 1.04
C MET A 254 3.51 7.90 0.15
N THR A 255 3.90 6.64 0.34
CA THR A 255 4.94 5.97 -0.46
C THR A 255 4.55 5.76 -1.92
N TRP A 256 3.24 5.62 -2.20
CA TRP A 256 2.71 5.40 -3.55
C TRP A 256 2.29 6.69 -4.25
N ILE A 257 2.24 7.79 -3.50
CA ILE A 257 1.74 9.09 -3.96
C ILE A 257 2.89 10.01 -4.41
N ILE A 258 4.11 9.79 -3.90
CA ILE A 258 5.29 10.59 -4.24
C ILE A 258 5.95 10.00 -5.49
N PRO A 259 5.99 10.73 -6.62
CA PRO A 259 6.67 10.30 -7.83
C PRO A 259 8.19 10.48 -7.76
#